data_AF-A0A0U1NSD0-F1
#
_entry.id   AF-A0A0U1NSD0-F1
#
_cell.length_a   1.000
_cell.length_b   1.000
_cell.length_c   1.000
_cell.angle_alpha   90.00
_cell.angle_beta   90.00
_cell.angle_gamma   90.00
#
_symmetry.space_group_name_H-M   'P 1'
#
loop_
_entity.id
_entity.type
_entity.pdbx_description
1 polymer ?
#
loop_
_entity_poly.entity_id
_entity_poly.type
_entity_poly.pdbx_seq_one_letter_code
_entity_poly.pdbx_strand_id
1 'polypeptide(L)'
;MAQLFHYHWWTEKLEAMETFYSELGFTVNQRIGRFNGEMMPFNQPLTWDDFRDQKIMFKIIEMRKGKTNVTFGLGKSDILDHIGFIVNEKEYQEILTNARLLDWKINENSRRTFISTPWKFRIELQKRLEVVNDDEDPIIRKMVLHVPFKVLPEIMAEVLGLPEVVKTTNQVNIKSPEYELVFISDHNTVLNTVEFSSNQTFEVVDPVSTKLKTIL
;
A
#
# COMPACT_ATOMS: atom_id res chain seq x y z
N MET A 1 11.13 -0.95 -14.63
CA MET A 1 9.66 -1.07 -14.57
C MET A 1 9.23 -0.70 -13.18
N ALA A 2 8.04 -0.13 -13.04
CA ALA A 2 7.48 0.23 -11.75
C ALA A 2 7.51 -0.97 -10.79
N GLN A 3 7.86 -0.73 -9.53
CA GLN A 3 7.88 -1.76 -8.50
C GLN A 3 6.77 -1.50 -7.49
N LEU A 4 5.87 -2.47 -7.31
CA LEU A 4 4.86 -2.43 -6.25
C LEU A 4 5.56 -2.60 -4.89
N PHE A 5 5.40 -1.63 -3.99
CA PHE A 5 6.15 -1.61 -2.73
C PHE A 5 5.30 -1.30 -1.50
N HIS A 6 4.10 -0.76 -1.70
CA HIS A 6 3.36 -0.13 -0.61
C HIS A 6 1.85 -0.35 -0.64
N TYR A 7 1.27 -0.41 0.56
CA TYR A 7 -0.17 -0.26 0.79
C TYR A 7 -0.44 0.47 2.11
N HIS A 8 -1.51 1.27 2.12
CA HIS A 8 -1.92 2.10 3.25
C HIS A 8 -3.37 1.85 3.64
N TRP A 9 -3.57 1.63 4.94
CA TRP A 9 -4.89 1.52 5.56
C TRP A 9 -5.22 2.70 6.49
N TRP A 10 -6.45 3.18 6.45
CA TRP A 10 -7.05 3.88 7.59
C TRP A 10 -7.71 2.85 8.50
N THR A 11 -7.48 2.91 9.81
CA THR A 11 -8.05 1.98 10.80
C THR A 11 -8.01 2.56 12.23
N GLU A 12 -8.82 2.03 13.13
CA GLU A 12 -8.72 2.29 14.59
C GLU A 12 -7.72 1.35 15.28
N LYS A 13 -7.27 0.30 14.58
CA LYS A 13 -6.50 -0.83 15.13
C LYS A 13 -4.98 -0.61 15.09
N LEU A 14 -4.50 0.61 15.34
CA LEU A 14 -3.09 0.99 15.13
C LEU A 14 -2.12 0.10 15.90
N GLU A 15 -2.35 -0.11 17.19
CA GLU A 15 -1.48 -0.96 18.02
C GLU A 15 -1.50 -2.41 17.55
N ALA A 16 -2.68 -2.97 17.28
CA ALA A 16 -2.81 -4.35 16.78
C ALA A 16 -2.09 -4.55 15.44
N MET A 17 -2.17 -3.56 14.53
CA MET A 17 -1.43 -3.58 13.27
C MET A 17 0.08 -3.55 13.52
N GLU A 18 0.57 -2.64 14.38
CA GLU A 18 2.00 -2.55 14.68
C GLU A 18 2.54 -3.83 15.30
N THR A 19 1.86 -4.39 16.29
CA THR A 19 2.24 -5.66 16.91
C THR A 19 2.29 -6.79 15.86
N PHE A 20 1.23 -6.94 15.07
CA PHE A 20 1.14 -7.99 14.05
C PHE A 20 2.29 -7.91 13.02
N TYR A 21 2.53 -6.74 12.43
CA TYR A 21 3.61 -6.60 11.45
C TYR A 21 4.99 -6.72 12.12
N SER A 22 5.14 -6.33 13.40
CA SER A 22 6.39 -6.55 14.15
C SER A 22 6.68 -8.04 14.36
N GLU A 23 5.66 -8.86 14.64
CA GLU A 23 5.79 -10.32 14.75
C GLU A 23 6.19 -10.97 13.42
N LEU A 24 5.80 -10.37 12.29
CA LEU A 24 6.26 -10.75 10.95
C LEU A 24 7.66 -10.19 10.61
N GLY A 25 8.33 -9.52 11.55
CA GLY A 25 9.68 -9.00 11.39
C GLY A 25 9.76 -7.65 10.67
N PHE A 26 8.65 -6.93 10.52
CA PHE A 26 8.71 -5.52 10.10
C PHE A 26 9.20 -4.66 11.26
N THR A 27 9.91 -3.59 10.94
CA THR A 27 10.37 -2.61 11.93
C THR A 27 9.61 -1.31 11.77
N VAL A 28 9.39 -0.63 12.89
CA VAL A 28 8.77 0.70 12.91
C VAL A 28 9.76 1.71 12.33
N ASN A 29 9.45 2.22 11.14
CA ASN A 29 10.21 3.31 10.53
C ASN A 29 9.78 4.67 11.10
N GLN A 30 8.47 4.85 11.28
CA GLN A 30 7.91 6.10 11.78
C GLN A 30 6.62 5.87 12.55
N ARG A 31 6.46 6.58 13.68
CA ARG A 31 5.18 6.80 14.36
C ARG A 31 5.01 8.30 14.56
N ILE A 32 3.96 8.87 14.00
CA ILE A 32 3.62 10.26 14.20
C ILE A 32 2.32 10.33 15.00
N GLY A 33 2.35 11.09 16.09
CA GLY A 33 1.21 11.28 16.98
C GLY A 33 1.07 12.73 17.44
N ARG A 34 -0.06 13.03 18.05
CA ARG A 34 -0.29 14.30 18.74
C ARG A 34 -0.09 14.11 20.25
N PHE A 35 0.75 14.94 20.84
CA PHE A 35 0.96 15.01 22.30
C PHE A 35 0.95 16.47 22.73
N ASN A 36 0.18 16.79 23.78
CA ASN A 36 0.00 18.17 24.26
C ASN A 36 -0.35 19.20 23.16
N GLY A 37 -1.11 18.77 22.15
CA GLY A 37 -1.54 19.63 21.04
C GLY A 37 -0.58 19.65 19.85
N GLU A 38 0.65 19.17 19.99
CA GLU A 38 1.69 19.23 18.96
C GLU A 38 1.87 17.89 18.24
N MET A 39 2.14 17.94 16.94
CA MET A 39 2.45 16.77 16.13
C MET A 39 3.95 16.47 16.21
N MET A 40 4.30 15.26 16.67
CA MET A 40 5.71 14.88 16.85
C MET A 40 5.93 13.38 16.59
N PRO A 41 7.19 12.99 16.30
CA PRO A 41 7.54 11.58 16.14
C PRO A 41 7.70 10.86 17.49
N PHE A 42 7.37 9.56 17.48
CA PHE A 42 7.47 8.64 18.62
C PHE A 42 8.15 7.35 18.17
N ASN A 43 9.29 7.43 17.50
CA ASN A 43 9.91 6.27 16.85
C ASN A 43 10.65 5.37 17.88
N GLN A 44 11.29 4.31 17.40
CA GLN A 44 12.16 3.46 18.24
C GLN A 44 13.23 4.29 18.97
N PRO A 45 13.64 3.89 20.19
CA PRO A 45 13.37 2.62 20.88
C PRO A 45 12.05 2.57 21.68
N LEU A 46 11.20 3.60 21.60
CA LEU A 46 9.94 3.62 22.35
C LEU A 46 9.00 2.48 21.93
N THR A 47 8.12 2.07 22.82
CA THR A 47 7.15 0.98 22.65
C THR A 47 5.76 1.43 23.11
N TRP A 48 4.74 0.64 22.81
CA TRP A 48 3.38 0.92 23.29
C TRP A 48 3.28 1.01 24.81
N ASP A 49 4.13 0.28 25.54
CA ASP A 49 4.17 0.33 27.00
C ASP A 49 4.70 1.67 27.54
N ASP A 50 5.62 2.32 26.81
CA ASP A 50 6.10 3.67 27.15
C ASP A 50 4.98 4.74 26.99
N PHE A 51 3.93 4.43 26.24
CA PHE A 51 2.86 5.37 25.89
C PHE A 51 1.57 5.20 26.71
N ARG A 52 1.41 4.12 27.49
CA ARG A 52 0.14 3.75 28.16
C ARG A 52 -0.46 4.88 28.99
N ASP A 53 0.38 5.57 29.75
CA ASP A 53 -0.03 6.65 30.64
C ASP A 53 0.02 8.03 29.95
N GLN A 54 0.40 8.08 28.68
CA GLN A 54 0.47 9.30 27.89
C GLN A 54 -0.80 9.45 27.06
N LYS A 55 -1.37 10.67 27.02
CA LYS A 55 -2.51 11.00 26.15
C LYS A 55 -2.06 11.26 24.71
N ILE A 56 -1.29 10.33 24.14
CA ILE A 56 -0.83 10.42 22.75
C ILE A 56 -1.96 9.95 21.83
N MET A 57 -2.30 10.77 20.84
CA MET A 57 -3.17 10.35 19.74
C MET A 57 -2.32 10.05 18.51
N PHE A 58 -1.96 8.78 18.31
CA PHE A 58 -1.27 8.34 17.09
C PHE A 58 -2.12 8.64 15.86
N LYS A 59 -1.46 9.13 14.81
CA LYS A 59 -2.10 9.51 13.55
C LYS A 59 -1.68 8.62 12.40
N ILE A 60 -0.43 8.20 12.36
CA ILE A 60 0.10 7.36 11.30
C ILE A 60 1.33 6.61 11.78
N ILE A 61 1.42 5.36 11.35
CA ILE A 61 2.52 4.45 11.66
C ILE A 61 2.97 3.83 10.34
N GLU A 62 4.27 3.86 10.11
CA GLU A 62 4.93 3.31 8.94
C GLU A 62 5.87 2.19 9.38
N MET A 63 5.70 1.04 8.76
CA MET A 63 6.48 -0.17 9.01
C MET A 63 7.18 -0.65 7.74
N ARG A 64 8.40 -1.16 7.89
CA ARG A 64 9.25 -1.59 6.77
C ARG A 64 9.84 -2.97 7.00
N LYS A 65 9.94 -3.76 5.93
CA LYS A 65 10.73 -4.99 5.84
C LYS A 65 11.13 -5.17 4.38
N GLY A 66 12.42 -5.37 4.09
CA GLY A 66 12.93 -5.47 2.72
C GLY A 66 12.43 -4.37 1.79
N LYS A 67 11.92 -4.77 0.63
CA LYS A 67 11.30 -3.90 -0.38
C LYS A 67 9.82 -3.58 -0.14
N THR A 68 9.33 -3.82 1.08
CA THR A 68 7.93 -3.64 1.43
C THR A 68 7.78 -2.56 2.50
N ASN A 69 6.83 -1.66 2.26
CA ASN A 69 6.37 -0.66 3.20
C ASN A 69 4.88 -0.82 3.48
N VAL A 70 4.49 -0.81 4.75
CA VAL A 70 3.08 -0.82 5.16
C VAL A 70 2.84 0.39 6.03
N THR A 71 1.82 1.17 5.70
CA THR A 71 1.42 2.31 6.52
C THR A 71 0.00 2.08 7.01
N PHE A 72 -0.27 2.48 8.25
CA PHE A 72 -1.62 2.53 8.77
C PHE A 72 -1.83 3.80 9.59
N GLY A 73 -2.91 4.50 9.27
CA GLY A 73 -3.28 5.78 9.87
C GLY A 73 -4.58 5.68 10.65
N LEU A 74 -4.76 6.59 11.61
CA LEU A 74 -5.98 6.66 12.43
C LEU A 74 -7.18 7.02 11.55
N GLY A 75 -8.14 6.12 11.43
CA GLY A 75 -9.42 6.36 10.77
C GLY A 75 -10.55 5.61 11.45
N LYS A 76 -11.81 6.00 11.20
CA LYS A 76 -13.00 5.45 11.88
C LYS A 76 -13.42 4.04 11.43
N SER A 77 -12.77 3.51 10.41
CA SER A 77 -13.12 2.26 9.75
C SER A 77 -11.95 1.78 8.91
N ASP A 78 -11.86 0.47 8.71
CA ASP A 78 -10.84 -0.18 7.88
C ASP A 78 -11.05 0.17 6.40
N ILE A 79 -10.29 1.14 5.88
CA ILE A 79 -10.41 1.65 4.50
C ILE A 79 -9.04 1.61 3.83
N LEU A 80 -8.96 0.97 2.66
CA LEU A 80 -7.78 1.04 1.81
C LEU A 80 -7.64 2.47 1.28
N ASP A 81 -6.56 3.14 1.63
CA ASP A 81 -6.29 4.51 1.19
C ASP A 81 -5.62 4.52 -0.17
N HIS A 82 -4.50 3.81 -0.31
CA HIS A 82 -3.75 3.71 -1.55
C HIS A 82 -2.81 2.50 -1.58
N ILE A 83 -2.35 2.19 -2.78
CA ILE A 83 -1.19 1.32 -3.04
C ILE A 83 -0.11 2.16 -3.72
N GLY A 84 1.16 1.80 -3.55
CA GLY A 84 2.28 2.60 -4.04
C GLY A 84 3.26 1.85 -4.94
N PHE A 85 3.78 2.59 -5.91
CA PHE A 85 4.80 2.14 -6.85
C PHE A 85 6.06 3.00 -6.75
N ILE A 86 7.22 2.35 -6.68
CA ILE A 86 8.51 2.99 -6.96
C ILE A 86 8.66 3.06 -8.47
N VAL A 87 8.96 4.24 -9.00
CA VAL A 87 9.07 4.52 -10.43
C VAL A 87 10.30 5.36 -10.75
N ASN A 88 10.92 5.12 -11.89
CA ASN A 88 11.92 6.04 -12.44
C ASN A 88 11.25 7.24 -13.13
N GLU A 89 12.04 8.23 -13.55
CA GLU A 89 11.51 9.45 -14.16
C GLU A 89 10.72 9.19 -15.45
N LYS A 90 11.16 8.24 -16.29
CA LYS A 90 10.45 7.90 -17.52
C LYS A 90 9.07 7.30 -17.22
N GLU A 91 9.03 6.29 -16.37
CA GLU A 91 7.79 5.64 -15.92
C GLU A 91 6.84 6.64 -15.26
N TYR A 92 7.39 7.51 -14.41
CA TYR A 92 6.63 8.57 -13.76
C TYR A 92 5.93 9.47 -14.80
N GLN A 93 6.66 9.99 -15.79
CA GLN A 93 6.08 10.88 -16.81
C GLN A 93 5.06 10.16 -17.70
N GLU A 94 5.32 8.89 -18.05
CA GLU A 94 4.39 8.06 -18.84
C GLU A 94 3.07 7.85 -18.07
N ILE A 95 3.14 7.44 -16.80
CA ILE A 95 1.95 7.22 -15.97
C ILE A 95 1.15 8.51 -15.79
N LEU A 96 1.80 9.65 -15.53
CA LEU A 96 1.09 10.93 -15.42
C LEU A 96 0.44 11.33 -16.74
N THR A 97 1.10 11.10 -17.87
CA THR A 97 0.52 11.41 -19.19
C THR A 97 -0.72 10.57 -19.44
N ASN A 98 -0.65 9.26 -19.19
CA ASN A 98 -1.76 8.35 -19.36
C ASN A 98 -2.93 8.69 -18.42
N ALA A 99 -2.65 9.00 -17.15
CA ALA A 99 -3.67 9.43 -16.19
C ALA A 99 -4.37 10.74 -16.63
N ARG A 100 -3.63 11.71 -17.18
CA ARG A 100 -4.21 12.95 -17.72
C ARG A 100 -5.10 12.70 -18.95
N LEU A 101 -4.69 11.79 -19.85
CA LEU A 101 -5.50 11.41 -21.02
C LEU A 101 -6.84 10.79 -20.64
N LEU A 102 -6.91 10.14 -19.47
CA LEU A 102 -8.10 9.52 -18.91
C LEU A 102 -8.88 10.44 -17.94
N ASP A 103 -8.48 11.71 -17.82
CA ASP A 103 -9.06 12.71 -16.90
C ASP A 103 -9.03 12.27 -15.42
N TRP A 104 -8.04 11.45 -15.03
CA TRP A 104 -7.85 11.06 -13.64
C TRP A 104 -7.23 12.21 -12.84
N LYS A 105 -7.76 12.45 -11.65
CA LYS A 105 -7.25 13.50 -10.77
C LYS A 105 -5.87 13.15 -10.22
N ILE A 106 -4.88 13.99 -10.56
CA ILE A 106 -3.50 13.90 -10.10
C ILE A 106 -3.24 14.97 -9.03
N ASN A 107 -2.57 14.58 -7.95
CA ASN A 107 -2.07 15.47 -6.91
C ASN A 107 -0.56 15.30 -6.80
N GLU A 108 0.18 16.20 -7.44
CA GLU A 108 1.64 16.21 -7.45
C GLU A 108 2.18 16.97 -6.23
N ASN A 109 3.11 16.35 -5.51
CA ASN A 109 3.85 16.98 -4.43
C ASN A 109 5.34 16.67 -4.61
N SER A 110 6.22 17.55 -4.12
CA SER A 110 7.67 17.38 -4.16
C SER A 110 8.17 16.04 -3.59
N ARG A 111 7.41 15.38 -2.71
CA ARG A 111 7.79 14.10 -2.10
C ARG A 111 7.22 12.85 -2.77
N ARG A 112 6.02 12.94 -3.34
CA ARG A 112 5.27 11.82 -3.94
C ARG A 112 4.05 12.34 -4.66
N THR A 113 3.54 11.56 -5.61
CA THR A 113 2.34 11.94 -6.39
C THR A 113 1.23 10.94 -6.16
N PHE A 114 0.00 11.43 -6.01
CA PHE A 114 -1.19 10.59 -5.90
C PHE A 114 -2.08 10.71 -7.12
N ILE A 115 -2.57 9.59 -7.62
CA ILE A 115 -3.57 9.52 -8.68
C ILE A 115 -4.85 8.91 -8.11
N SER A 116 -5.96 9.60 -8.27
CA SER A 116 -7.26 9.12 -7.78
C SER A 116 -7.83 8.07 -8.73
N THR A 117 -8.33 6.96 -8.18
CA THR A 117 -8.99 5.92 -8.97
C THR A 117 -10.52 6.01 -8.84
N PRO A 118 -11.29 5.45 -9.81
CA PRO A 118 -12.74 5.31 -9.70
C PRO A 118 -13.20 4.42 -8.53
N TRP A 119 -12.30 3.61 -7.97
CA TRP A 119 -12.61 2.61 -6.94
C TRP A 119 -12.29 3.08 -5.53
N LYS A 120 -12.23 4.39 -5.28
CA LYS A 120 -12.08 4.97 -3.93
C LYS A 120 -10.77 4.64 -3.19
N PHE A 121 -9.77 4.10 -3.87
CA PHE A 121 -8.37 4.11 -3.42
C PHE A 121 -7.54 4.98 -4.37
N ARG A 122 -6.28 5.27 -4.02
CA ARG A 122 -5.36 6.04 -4.85
C ARG A 122 -4.13 5.22 -5.25
N ILE A 123 -3.42 5.69 -6.26
CA ILE A 123 -2.09 5.20 -6.61
C ILE A 123 -1.09 6.21 -6.09
N GLU A 124 -0.11 5.78 -5.29
CA GLU A 124 1.08 6.56 -4.97
C GLU A 124 2.19 6.25 -5.99
N LEU A 125 2.81 7.30 -6.52
CA LEU A 125 4.05 7.23 -7.27
C LEU A 125 5.18 7.82 -6.43
N GLN A 126 6.21 7.01 -6.24
CA GLN A 126 7.39 7.34 -5.44
C GLN A 126 8.65 7.24 -6.29
N LYS A 127 9.48 8.29 -6.29
CA LYS A 127 10.77 8.30 -7.01
C LYS A 127 11.96 8.05 -6.11
N ARG A 128 11.76 8.15 -4.79
CA ARG A 128 12.77 7.99 -3.75
C ARG A 128 12.90 6.52 -3.39
N LEU A 129 14.10 5.96 -3.45
CA LEU A 129 14.33 4.54 -3.17
C LEU A 129 14.44 4.25 -1.67
N GLU A 130 14.78 5.26 -0.87
CA GLU A 130 14.92 5.17 0.59
C GLU A 130 13.58 5.00 1.35
N VAL A 131 12.47 4.77 0.64
CA VAL A 131 11.17 4.44 1.24
C VAL A 131 11.04 2.96 1.60
N VAL A 132 12.00 2.15 1.14
CA VAL A 132 12.16 0.74 1.47
C VAL A 132 13.59 0.50 1.97
N ASN A 133 13.87 -0.70 2.45
CA ASN A 133 15.22 -1.09 2.85
C ASN A 133 16.03 -1.57 1.62
N ASP A 134 17.35 -1.62 1.77
CA ASP A 134 18.21 -2.15 0.71
C ASP A 134 18.07 -3.67 0.55
N ASP A 135 17.62 -4.38 1.60
CA ASP A 135 17.29 -5.81 1.57
C ASP A 135 16.16 -6.11 0.57
N GLU A 136 16.32 -7.19 -0.19
CA GLU A 136 15.39 -7.65 -1.22
C GLU A 136 14.25 -8.50 -0.64
N ASP A 137 14.25 -8.83 0.65
CA ASP A 137 13.26 -9.73 1.25
C ASP A 137 12.41 -9.05 2.35
N PRO A 138 11.06 -8.97 2.25
CA PRO A 138 10.20 -9.45 1.17
C PRO A 138 9.91 -8.41 0.08
N ILE A 139 9.57 -8.91 -1.13
CA ILE A 139 9.04 -8.11 -2.25
C ILE A 139 7.58 -8.46 -2.50
N ILE A 140 6.72 -7.45 -2.65
CA ILE A 140 5.34 -7.66 -3.10
C ILE A 140 5.34 -8.09 -4.57
N ARG A 141 4.76 -9.27 -4.84
CA ARG A 141 4.58 -9.79 -6.20
C ARG A 141 3.15 -9.75 -6.68
N LYS A 142 2.18 -9.72 -5.77
CA LYS A 142 0.77 -9.69 -6.16
C LYS A 142 -0.11 -8.99 -5.15
N MET A 143 -1.09 -8.27 -5.65
CA MET A 143 -2.21 -7.78 -4.86
C MET A 143 -3.53 -8.22 -5.48
N VAL A 144 -4.43 -8.74 -4.64
CA VAL A 144 -5.81 -9.03 -5.03
C VAL A 144 -6.70 -7.96 -4.40
N LEU A 145 -7.33 -7.16 -5.24
CA LEU A 145 -8.26 -6.10 -4.85
C LEU A 145 -9.68 -6.49 -5.23
N HIS A 146 -10.60 -6.37 -4.29
CA HIS A 146 -12.02 -6.43 -4.56
C HIS A 146 -12.49 -5.01 -4.85
N VAL A 147 -13.20 -4.80 -5.97
CA VAL A 147 -13.68 -3.47 -6.36
C VAL A 147 -15.00 -3.53 -7.14
N PRO A 148 -15.82 -2.46 -7.11
CA PRO A 148 -17.00 -2.36 -7.96
C PRO A 148 -16.65 -2.21 -9.44
N PHE A 149 -17.09 -3.15 -10.28
CA PHE A 149 -16.89 -3.10 -11.74
C PHE A 149 -17.87 -2.14 -12.45
N LYS A 150 -18.19 -1.01 -11.81
CA LYS A 150 -18.89 0.11 -12.47
C LYS A 150 -18.00 0.76 -13.54
N VAL A 151 -16.70 0.76 -13.28
CA VAL A 151 -15.63 1.02 -14.25
C VAL A 151 -14.75 -0.21 -14.27
N LEU A 152 -14.47 -0.74 -15.46
CA LEU A 152 -13.67 -1.96 -15.61
C LEU A 152 -12.20 -1.67 -15.23
N PRO A 153 -11.58 -2.48 -14.35
CA PRO A 153 -10.20 -2.26 -13.91
C PRO A 153 -9.12 -2.35 -14.99
N GLU A 154 -9.42 -2.83 -16.19
CA GLU A 154 -8.45 -2.91 -17.30
C GLU A 154 -7.86 -1.55 -17.67
N ILE A 155 -8.61 -0.46 -17.46
CA ILE A 155 -8.13 0.92 -17.65
C ILE A 155 -6.91 1.25 -16.77
N MET A 156 -6.71 0.54 -15.66
CA MET A 156 -5.51 0.67 -14.83
C MET A 156 -4.25 0.23 -15.59
N ALA A 157 -4.36 -0.72 -16.52
CA ALA A 157 -3.24 -1.14 -17.34
C ALA A 157 -2.80 -0.02 -18.29
N GLU A 158 -3.75 0.72 -18.84
CA GLU A 158 -3.48 1.91 -19.66
C GLU A 158 -2.74 2.97 -18.84
N VAL A 159 -3.22 3.27 -17.63
CA VAL A 159 -2.56 4.22 -16.71
C VAL A 159 -1.13 3.79 -16.39
N LEU A 160 -0.92 2.50 -16.09
CA LEU A 160 0.38 1.96 -15.70
C LEU A 160 1.29 1.64 -16.91
N GLY A 161 0.81 1.82 -18.15
CA GLY A 161 1.57 1.49 -19.36
C GLY A 161 1.85 0.00 -19.52
N LEU A 162 0.95 -0.86 -19.03
CA LEU A 162 1.12 -2.31 -19.03
C LEU A 162 0.38 -2.98 -20.20
N PRO A 163 1.04 -3.88 -20.95
CA PRO A 163 0.46 -4.48 -22.16
C PRO A 163 -0.42 -5.71 -21.89
N GLU A 164 -0.26 -6.37 -20.75
CA GLU A 164 -0.91 -7.67 -20.48
C GLU A 164 -2.11 -7.52 -19.55
N VAL A 165 -3.29 -7.75 -20.13
CA VAL A 165 -4.56 -7.80 -19.39
C VAL A 165 -5.28 -9.11 -19.74
N VAL A 166 -5.59 -9.91 -18.72
CA VAL A 166 -6.44 -11.09 -18.85
C VAL A 166 -7.76 -10.81 -18.14
N LYS A 167 -8.89 -10.97 -18.83
CA LYS A 167 -10.21 -10.66 -18.28
C LYS A 167 -11.21 -11.80 -18.39
N THR A 168 -12.03 -11.90 -17.37
CA THR A 168 -13.25 -12.70 -17.31
C THR A 168 -14.40 -11.80 -16.87
N THR A 169 -15.62 -12.35 -16.74
CA THR A 169 -16.80 -11.60 -16.30
C THR A 169 -16.61 -10.94 -14.92
N ASN A 170 -15.90 -11.60 -14.00
CA ASN A 170 -15.81 -11.15 -12.59
C ASN A 170 -14.37 -10.83 -12.17
N GLN A 171 -13.41 -10.87 -13.08
CA GLN A 171 -12.00 -10.74 -12.74
C GLN A 171 -11.20 -10.09 -13.87
N VAL A 172 -10.30 -9.17 -13.50
CA VAL A 172 -9.32 -8.56 -14.40
C VAL A 172 -7.93 -8.71 -13.78
N ASN A 173 -7.01 -9.34 -14.50
CA ASN A 173 -5.61 -9.46 -14.10
C ASN A 173 -4.77 -8.55 -14.97
N ILE A 174 -3.95 -7.73 -14.33
CA ILE A 174 -3.00 -6.84 -14.98
C ILE A 174 -1.62 -7.32 -14.54
N LYS A 175 -0.81 -7.71 -15.52
CA LYS A 175 0.49 -8.32 -15.26
C LYS A 175 1.62 -7.44 -15.78
N SER A 176 2.66 -7.38 -14.97
CA SER A 176 3.99 -6.94 -15.37
C SER A 176 4.98 -8.06 -15.04
N PRO A 177 6.22 -8.01 -15.55
CA PRO A 177 7.27 -8.93 -15.12
C PRO A 177 7.60 -8.87 -13.63
N GLU A 178 7.28 -7.76 -12.93
CA GLU A 178 7.63 -7.58 -11.51
C GLU A 178 6.48 -7.87 -10.54
N TYR A 179 5.23 -7.65 -10.97
CA TYR A 179 4.05 -7.79 -10.13
C TYR A 179 2.76 -8.10 -10.93
N GLU A 180 1.76 -8.62 -10.24
CA GLU A 180 0.38 -8.81 -10.72
C GLU A 180 -0.62 -8.03 -9.85
N LEU A 181 -1.54 -7.30 -10.49
CA LEU A 181 -2.74 -6.79 -9.84
C LEU A 181 -3.93 -7.61 -10.32
N VAL A 182 -4.65 -8.22 -9.39
CA VAL A 182 -5.89 -8.95 -9.67
C VAL A 182 -7.05 -8.18 -9.08
N PHE A 183 -7.98 -7.78 -9.93
CA PHE A 183 -9.21 -7.15 -9.52
C PHE A 183 -10.35 -8.16 -9.60
N ILE A 184 -11.10 -8.30 -8.52
CA ILE A 184 -12.29 -9.16 -8.42
C ILE A 184 -13.51 -8.25 -8.24
N SER A 185 -14.57 -8.52 -9.00
CA SER A 185 -15.82 -7.76 -8.91
C SER A 185 -16.50 -7.97 -7.55
N ASP A 186 -16.74 -6.89 -6.83
CA ASP A 186 -17.38 -6.88 -5.52
C ASP A 186 -18.12 -5.55 -5.28
N HIS A 187 -18.91 -5.43 -4.22
CA HIS A 187 -19.63 -4.21 -3.85
C HIS A 187 -18.75 -3.17 -3.18
N ASN A 188 -17.67 -3.59 -2.53
CA ASN A 188 -16.79 -2.75 -1.73
C ASN A 188 -15.36 -2.78 -2.27
N THR A 189 -14.62 -1.70 -2.02
CA THR A 189 -13.19 -1.63 -2.30
C THR A 189 -12.41 -2.17 -1.12
N VAL A 190 -11.69 -3.27 -1.30
CA VAL A 190 -10.89 -3.92 -0.25
C VAL A 190 -9.61 -4.47 -0.87
N LEU A 191 -8.47 -4.28 -0.22
CA LEU A 191 -7.27 -5.07 -0.50
C LEU A 191 -7.43 -6.42 0.21
N ASN A 192 -7.72 -7.47 -0.55
CA ASN A 192 -8.07 -8.78 -0.02
C ASN A 192 -6.83 -9.62 0.31
N THR A 193 -5.85 -9.61 -0.59
CA THR A 193 -4.64 -10.43 -0.46
C THR A 193 -3.42 -9.65 -0.93
N VAL A 194 -2.30 -9.82 -0.22
CA VAL A 194 -0.96 -9.42 -0.66
C VAL A 194 -0.08 -10.68 -0.68
N GLU A 195 0.52 -10.97 -1.83
CA GLU A 195 1.46 -12.08 -1.98
C GLU A 195 2.88 -11.57 -2.14
N PHE A 196 3.80 -12.16 -1.37
CA PHE A 196 5.19 -11.78 -1.29
C PHE A 196 6.10 -12.85 -1.87
N SER A 197 7.15 -12.47 -2.58
CA SER A 197 8.33 -13.32 -2.71
C SER A 197 9.18 -13.10 -1.47
N SER A 198 9.48 -14.19 -0.75
CA SER A 198 10.24 -14.13 0.50
C SER A 198 11.00 -15.42 0.77
N ASN A 199 12.11 -15.33 1.52
CA ASN A 199 12.85 -16.51 1.98
C ASN A 199 12.16 -17.22 3.15
N GLN A 200 11.21 -16.56 3.80
CA GLN A 200 10.38 -17.13 4.85
C GLN A 200 9.03 -17.54 4.27
N THR A 201 8.44 -18.63 4.74
CA THR A 201 7.08 -19.02 4.34
C THR A 201 6.10 -18.58 5.41
N PHE A 202 5.03 -17.87 5.00
CA PHE A 202 3.91 -17.56 5.89
C PHE A 202 2.60 -17.48 5.10
N GLU A 203 1.50 -17.72 5.81
CA GLU A 203 0.14 -17.44 5.39
C GLU A 203 -0.65 -17.01 6.63
N VAL A 204 -0.97 -15.73 6.71
CA VAL A 204 -1.59 -15.09 7.88
C VAL A 204 -2.63 -14.07 7.45
N VAL A 205 -3.45 -13.61 8.39
CA VAL A 205 -4.46 -12.59 8.16
C VAL A 205 -4.19 -11.43 9.10
N ASP A 206 -4.07 -10.22 8.55
CA ASP A 206 -3.79 -9.03 9.34
C ASP A 206 -5.05 -8.53 10.10
N PRO A 207 -4.90 -7.59 11.05
CA PRO A 207 -6.01 -7.07 11.85
C PRO A 207 -7.15 -6.40 11.05
N VAL A 208 -6.91 -6.01 9.80
CA VAL A 208 -7.92 -5.45 8.89
C VAL A 208 -8.42 -6.47 7.86
N SER A 209 -8.15 -7.76 8.10
CA SER A 209 -8.59 -8.90 7.29
C SER A 209 -7.94 -9.03 5.92
N THR A 210 -6.77 -8.41 5.71
CA THR A 210 -5.93 -8.66 4.53
C THR A 210 -5.18 -9.97 4.69
N LYS A 211 -5.31 -10.88 3.72
CA LYS A 211 -4.51 -12.11 3.70
C LYS A 211 -3.09 -11.80 3.23
N LEU A 212 -2.10 -12.14 4.03
CA LEU A 212 -0.69 -12.00 3.66
C LEU A 212 -0.10 -13.40 3.49
N LYS A 213 0.49 -13.67 2.33
CA LYS A 213 1.13 -14.98 2.10
C LYS A 213 2.35 -14.89 1.21
N THR A 214 3.18 -15.91 1.27
CA THR A 214 4.40 -15.99 0.46
C THR A 214 4.21 -16.93 -0.71
N ILE A 215 4.76 -16.57 -1.86
CA ILE A 215 4.87 -17.43 -3.04
C ILE A 215 6.32 -17.89 -3.18
N LEU A 216 6.48 -19.16 -3.54
CA LEU A 216 7.77 -19.79 -3.85
C LEU A 216 8.27 -19.36 -5.23
#